data_AF-L7FN20-F1
#
_entry.id   AF-L7FN20-F1
#
_cell.length_a   1.000
_cell.length_b   1.000
_cell.length_c   1.000
_cell.angle_alpha   90.00
_cell.angle_beta   90.00
_cell.angle_gamma   90.00
#
_symmetry.space_group_name_H-M   'P 1'
#
loop_
_entity.id
_entity.type
_entity.pdbx_description
1 polymer ?
#
loop_
_entity_poly.entity_id
_entity_poly.type
_entity_poly.pdbx_seq_one_letter_code
_entity_poly.pdbx_strand_id
1 'polypeptide(L)'
;MNSTYCLSCQTGFYLSNNVCYTNNNLIGICTQLLSTGGCVKCNDNYYRNGLDCFKCDISCSTCNTFLRCLTCNSTNYKTLTGDCKSQSSIIGCEINVTQYGCSRCKMGISKSLQ
;
A
#
# COMPACT_ATOMS: atom_id res chain seq x y z
N MET A 1 -27.52 -15.05 -22.22
CA MET A 1 -26.48 -14.90 -21.19
C MET A 1 -25.23 -14.37 -21.88
N ASN A 2 -24.93 -13.08 -21.75
CA ASN A 2 -23.73 -12.49 -22.32
C ASN A 2 -22.79 -12.17 -21.15
N SER A 3 -21.84 -13.05 -20.88
CA SER A 3 -20.99 -12.99 -19.70
C SER A 3 -19.54 -13.21 -20.14
N THR A 4 -18.85 -12.11 -20.42
CA THR A 4 -17.40 -12.03 -20.69
C THR A 4 -16.57 -12.10 -19.40
N TYR A 5 -16.98 -12.94 -18.45
CA TYR A 5 -16.25 -13.16 -17.19
C TYR A 5 -15.44 -14.46 -17.31
N CYS A 6 -14.12 -14.34 -17.22
CA CYS A 6 -13.20 -15.48 -17.24
C CYS A 6 -13.08 -16.09 -15.84
N LEU A 7 -13.14 -17.42 -15.76
CA LEU A 7 -12.84 -18.17 -14.53
C LEU A 7 -11.38 -18.61 -14.45
N SER A 8 -10.70 -18.67 -15.60
CA SER A 8 -9.28 -19.04 -15.73
C SER A 8 -8.70 -18.41 -16.99
N CYS A 9 -7.37 -18.36 -17.08
CA CYS A 9 -6.63 -17.79 -18.20
C CYS A 9 -5.64 -18.82 -18.77
N GLN A 10 -5.34 -18.68 -20.06
CA GLN A 10 -4.27 -19.45 -20.70
C GLN A 10 -2.91 -19.10 -20.09
N THR A 11 -1.97 -20.04 -20.10
CA THR A 11 -0.58 -19.82 -19.66
C THR A 11 0.02 -18.57 -20.31
N GLY A 12 0.66 -17.73 -19.49
CA GLY A 12 1.21 -16.43 -19.91
C GLY A 12 0.26 -15.25 -19.63
N PHE A 13 -0.99 -15.53 -19.28
CA PHE A 13 -1.97 -14.55 -18.81
C PHE A 13 -2.36 -14.82 -17.37
N TYR A 14 -2.78 -13.79 -16.65
CA TYR A 14 -3.27 -13.90 -15.27
C TYR A 14 -4.67 -13.34 -15.12
N LEU A 15 -5.43 -13.93 -14.20
CA LEU A 15 -6.79 -13.51 -13.89
C LEU A 15 -6.77 -12.37 -12.86
N SER A 16 -7.42 -11.26 -13.20
CA SER A 16 -7.68 -10.15 -12.28
C SER A 16 -9.07 -9.59 -12.58
N ASN A 17 -9.92 -9.45 -11.55
CA ASN A 17 -11.30 -8.98 -11.68
C ASN A 17 -12.09 -9.66 -12.83
N ASN A 18 -11.95 -10.98 -12.97
CA ASN A 18 -12.56 -11.82 -14.01
C ASN A 18 -12.11 -11.51 -15.46
N VAL A 19 -10.98 -10.82 -15.62
CA VAL A 19 -10.37 -10.51 -16.92
C VAL A 19 -8.95 -11.07 -16.97
N CYS A 20 -8.56 -11.59 -18.14
CA CYS A 20 -7.21 -12.11 -18.38
C CYS A 20 -6.28 -11.00 -18.87
N TYR A 21 -5.21 -10.72 -18.13
CA TYR A 21 -4.20 -9.73 -18.46
C TYR A 21 -2.84 -10.36 -18.76
N THR A 22 -1.99 -9.64 -19.48
CA THR A 22 -0.61 -10.07 -19.76
C THR A 22 0.35 -9.50 -18.71
N ASN A 23 1.48 -10.16 -18.50
CA ASN A 23 2.54 -9.65 -17.59
C ASN A 23 3.07 -8.25 -17.96
N ASN A 24 2.83 -7.76 -19.18
CA ASN A 24 3.20 -6.39 -19.56
C ASN A 24 2.51 -5.34 -18.69
N ASN A 25 1.29 -5.63 -18.20
CA ASN A 25 0.55 -4.76 -17.29
C ASN A 25 1.21 -4.63 -15.91
N LEU A 26 2.17 -5.50 -15.59
CA LEU A 26 2.86 -5.55 -14.30
C LEU A 26 4.28 -4.97 -14.36
N ILE A 27 4.72 -4.46 -15.51
CA ILE A 27 6.04 -3.82 -15.66
C ILE A 27 6.10 -2.59 -14.73
N GLY A 28 7.13 -2.52 -13.90
CA GLY A 28 7.29 -1.44 -12.90
C GLY A 28 6.34 -1.54 -11.69
N ILE A 29 5.47 -2.55 -11.64
CA ILE A 29 4.53 -2.80 -10.53
C ILE A 29 4.92 -4.08 -9.78
N CYS A 30 5.44 -5.08 -10.48
CA CYS A 30 5.85 -6.36 -9.92
C CYS A 30 7.37 -6.50 -9.89
N THR A 31 7.92 -6.98 -8.78
CA THR A 31 9.34 -7.32 -8.65
C THR A 31 9.64 -8.78 -8.98
N GLN A 32 8.63 -9.65 -8.89
CA GLN A 32 8.78 -11.08 -9.14
C GLN A 32 7.57 -11.63 -9.88
N LEU A 33 7.70 -11.76 -11.21
CA LEU A 33 6.67 -12.30 -12.09
C LEU A 33 6.62 -13.83 -12.03
N LEU A 34 5.43 -14.39 -12.28
CA LEU A 34 5.23 -15.81 -12.56
C LEU A 34 5.38 -16.09 -14.05
N SER A 35 6.07 -17.16 -14.40
CA SER A 35 6.15 -17.66 -15.78
C SER A 35 4.78 -18.07 -16.33
N THR A 36 3.87 -18.51 -15.46
CA THR A 36 2.49 -18.85 -15.83
C THR A 36 1.58 -17.63 -16.00
N GLY A 37 2.04 -16.45 -15.60
CA GLY A 37 1.26 -15.21 -15.57
C GLY A 37 1.03 -14.70 -14.14
N GLY A 38 1.15 -13.40 -13.95
CA GLY A 38 0.87 -12.70 -12.70
C GLY A 38 2.09 -12.37 -11.87
N CYS A 39 1.86 -11.95 -10.63
CA CYS A 39 2.88 -11.48 -9.70
C CYS A 39 2.92 -12.27 -8.39
N VAL A 40 4.14 -12.57 -7.92
CA VAL A 40 4.41 -13.12 -6.58
C VAL A 40 4.66 -12.00 -5.57
N LYS A 41 5.41 -10.97 -5.98
CA LYS A 41 5.81 -9.87 -5.11
C LYS A 41 5.69 -8.53 -5.82
N CYS A 42 4.86 -7.65 -5.27
CA CYS A 42 4.69 -6.29 -5.79
C CYS A 42 5.87 -5.39 -5.41
N ASN A 43 6.06 -4.32 -6.16
CA ASN A 43 6.91 -3.19 -5.77
C ASN A 43 6.34 -2.49 -4.53
N ASP A 44 7.19 -1.71 -3.86
CA ASP A 44 6.72 -0.78 -2.84
C ASP A 44 5.65 0.16 -3.41
N ASN A 45 4.75 0.62 -2.54
CA ASN A 45 3.50 1.31 -2.88
C ASN A 45 2.43 0.45 -3.57
N TYR A 46 2.63 -0.87 -3.70
CA TYR A 46 1.63 -1.81 -4.17
C TYR A 46 1.48 -3.00 -3.22
N TYR A 47 0.27 -3.55 -3.12
CA TYR A 47 -0.02 -4.79 -2.42
C TYR A 47 -0.57 -5.84 -3.37
N ARG A 48 -0.32 -7.10 -3.03
CA ARG A 48 -0.77 -8.24 -3.84
C ARG A 48 -2.23 -8.56 -3.53
N ASN A 49 -3.04 -8.74 -4.57
CA ASN A 49 -4.37 -9.32 -4.45
C ASN A 49 -4.57 -10.34 -5.58
N GLY A 50 -4.68 -11.61 -5.21
CA GLY A 50 -4.62 -12.70 -6.19
C GLY A 50 -3.28 -12.72 -6.91
N LEU A 51 -3.31 -12.68 -8.24
CA LEU A 51 -2.12 -12.65 -9.11
C LEU A 51 -1.73 -11.24 -9.56
N ASP A 52 -2.43 -10.21 -9.07
CA ASP A 52 -2.24 -8.82 -9.47
C ASP A 52 -1.73 -7.97 -8.30
N CYS A 53 -1.31 -6.76 -8.63
CA CYS A 53 -0.75 -5.79 -7.69
C CYS A 53 -1.52 -4.48 -7.79
N PHE A 54 -2.15 -4.10 -6.68
CA PHE A 54 -2.94 -2.89 -6.60
C PHE A 54 -2.21 -1.84 -5.78
N LYS A 55 -2.41 -0.57 -6.12
CA LYS A 55 -1.75 0.53 -5.44
C LYS A 55 -2.23 0.62 -3.98
N CYS A 56 -1.29 0.85 -3.07
CA CYS A 56 -1.59 1.18 -1.68
C CYS A 56 -2.38 2.48 -1.60
N ASP A 57 -3.00 2.73 -0.44
CA ASP A 57 -3.45 4.08 -0.13
C ASP A 57 -2.27 5.07 -0.21
N ILE A 58 -2.55 6.29 -0.65
CA ILE A 58 -1.51 7.30 -0.91
C ILE A 58 -0.75 7.72 0.35
N SER A 59 -1.34 7.51 1.53
CA SER A 59 -0.69 7.74 2.82
C SER A 59 0.33 6.66 3.19
N CYS A 60 0.28 5.48 2.58
CA CYS A 60 1.23 4.39 2.83
C CYS A 60 2.44 4.47 1.89
N SER A 61 3.60 4.03 2.37
CA SER A 61 4.75 3.67 1.52
C SER A 61 4.76 2.18 1.19
N THR A 62 4.38 1.35 2.16
CA THR A 62 4.15 -0.09 1.97
C THR A 62 2.86 -0.48 2.66
N CYS A 63 2.14 -1.46 2.10
CA CYS A 63 0.87 -1.91 2.66
C CYS A 63 0.66 -3.40 2.41
N ASN A 64 -0.15 -4.02 3.26
CA ASN A 64 -0.55 -5.43 3.10
C ASN A 64 -1.89 -5.54 2.33
N THR A 65 -2.75 -4.55 2.51
CA THR A 65 -4.00 -4.35 1.75
C THR A 65 -4.18 -2.85 1.51
N PHE A 66 -5.18 -2.45 0.71
CA PHE A 66 -5.47 -1.03 0.48
C PHE A 66 -5.55 -0.19 1.76
N LEU A 67 -6.19 -0.72 2.82
CA LEU A 67 -6.39 -0.02 4.09
C LEU A 67 -5.36 -0.34 5.20
N ARG A 68 -4.47 -1.32 4.99
CA ARG A 68 -3.52 -1.74 6.04
C ARG A 68 -2.10 -1.33 5.66
N CYS A 69 -1.71 -0.11 6.03
CA CYS A 69 -0.34 0.36 5.87
C CYS A 69 0.61 -0.41 6.80
N LEU A 70 1.72 -0.87 6.24
CA LEU A 70 2.85 -1.39 7.02
C LEU A 70 3.76 -0.22 7.43
N THR A 71 4.12 0.63 6.46
CA THR A 71 4.84 1.90 6.66
C THR A 71 4.07 3.07 6.06
N CYS A 72 4.22 4.25 6.65
CA CYS A 72 3.66 5.48 6.11
C CYS A 72 4.62 6.11 5.10
N ASN A 73 4.08 6.90 4.18
CA ASN A 73 4.89 7.74 3.31
C ASN A 73 5.66 8.81 4.13
N SER A 74 6.53 9.58 3.46
CA SER A 74 7.37 10.58 4.13
C SER A 74 6.61 11.73 4.79
N THR A 75 5.36 11.99 4.41
CA THR A 75 4.54 13.09 4.92
C THR A 75 3.55 12.66 5.99
N ASN A 76 3.49 11.36 6.32
CA ASN A 76 2.49 10.79 7.22
C ASN A 76 3.16 10.05 8.39
N TYR A 77 2.42 9.86 9.48
CA TYR A 77 2.78 9.07 10.65
C TYR A 77 1.72 8.03 10.97
N LYS A 78 2.16 6.92 11.59
CA LYS A 78 1.31 5.79 11.93
C LYS A 78 0.68 6.01 13.30
N THR A 79 -0.64 5.94 13.38
CA THR A 79 -1.41 5.96 14.63
C THR A 79 -1.34 4.60 15.33
N LEU A 80 -1.80 4.53 16.59
CA LEU A 80 -1.91 3.26 17.32
C LEU A 80 -2.88 2.27 16.64
N THR A 81 -3.91 2.77 15.94
CA THR A 81 -4.84 1.96 15.14
C THR A 81 -4.23 1.43 13.85
N GLY A 82 -3.03 1.90 13.47
CA GLY A 82 -2.31 1.49 12.28
C GLY A 82 -2.59 2.33 11.03
N ASP A 83 -3.37 3.41 11.16
CA ASP A 83 -3.67 4.33 10.07
C ASP A 83 -2.51 5.31 9.86
N CYS A 84 -2.30 5.75 8.61
CA CYS A 84 -1.32 6.79 8.30
C CYS A 84 -2.00 8.17 8.21
N LYS A 85 -1.70 9.07 9.15
CA LYS A 85 -2.23 10.45 9.19
C LYS A 85 -1.15 11.47 8.85
N SER A 86 -1.55 12.64 8.35
CA SER A 86 -0.61 13.69 7.95
C SER A 86 0.24 14.15 9.14
N GLN A 87 1.56 14.23 8.97
CA GLN A 87 2.46 14.77 9.99
C GLN A 87 2.15 16.23 10.33
N SER A 88 1.58 16.99 9.39
CA SER A 88 1.15 18.38 9.61
C SER A 88 0.01 18.51 10.64
N SER A 89 -0.70 17.43 10.97
CA SER A 89 -1.72 17.46 12.03
C SER A 89 -1.13 17.46 13.44
N ILE A 90 0.15 17.13 13.59
CA ILE A 90 0.83 17.16 14.89
C ILE A 90 1.32 18.57 15.16
N ILE A 91 0.68 19.23 16.13
CA ILE A 91 1.04 20.55 16.60
C ILE A 91 1.93 20.41 17.84
N GLY A 92 2.96 21.26 17.94
CA GLY A 92 3.77 21.33 19.16
C GLY A 92 4.85 20.27 19.28
N CYS A 93 5.24 19.60 18.19
CA CYS A 93 6.45 18.79 18.21
C CYS A 93 7.69 19.68 18.31
N GLU A 94 8.61 19.32 19.21
CA GLU A 94 9.88 20.03 19.37
C GLU A 94 10.88 19.67 18.28
N ILE A 95 10.76 18.45 17.74
CA ILE A 95 11.63 17.90 16.71
C ILE A 95 10.84 17.62 15.42
N ASN A 96 11.54 17.19 14.38
CA ASN A 96 10.89 16.72 13.16
C ASN A 96 10.03 15.49 13.45
N VAL A 97 8.77 15.54 13.01
CA VAL A 97 7.85 14.41 13.04
C VAL A 97 8.35 13.36 12.05
N THR A 98 8.21 12.08 12.41
CA THR A 98 8.56 10.96 11.54
C THR A 98 7.35 10.07 11.32
N GLN A 99 7.51 8.97 10.57
CA GLN A 99 6.45 7.97 10.45
C GLN A 99 6.01 7.37 11.80
N TYR A 100 6.81 7.52 12.86
CA TYR A 100 6.49 7.08 14.22
C TYR A 100 5.83 8.18 15.08
N GLY A 101 5.43 9.29 14.46
CA GLY A 101 4.85 10.45 15.14
C GLY A 101 5.94 11.36 15.71
N CYS A 102 5.64 11.96 16.86
CA CYS A 102 6.51 12.91 17.55
C CYS A 102 7.08 12.30 18.83
N SER A 103 8.41 12.22 18.94
CA SER A 103 9.04 11.65 20.14
C SER A 103 9.26 12.67 21.27
N ARG A 104 9.22 13.98 20.98
CA ARG A 104 9.40 15.06 21.95
C ARG A 104 8.45 16.23 21.68
N CYS A 105 7.61 16.54 22.66
CA CYS A 105 6.70 17.68 22.62
C CYS A 105 7.39 18.93 23.18
N LYS A 106 7.02 20.11 22.66
CA LYS A 106 7.39 21.39 23.27
C LYS A 106 6.86 21.45 24.70
N MET A 107 7.65 22.03 25.61
CA MET A 107 7.25 22.20 27.01
C MET A 107 5.91 22.95 27.11
N GLY A 108 4.99 22.42 27.93
CA GLY A 108 3.65 23.00 28.13
C GLY A 108 2.55 22.46 27.21
N ILE A 109 2.88 21.60 26.23
CA ILE A 109 1.88 20.88 25.42
C ILE A 109 1.78 19.44 25.92
N SER A 110 0.61 19.05 26.43
CA SER A 110 0.37 17.67 26.88
C SER A 110 0.22 16.72 25.69
N LYS A 111 0.77 15.51 25.81
CA LYS A 111 0.63 14.45 24.81
C LYS A 111 -0.86 14.12 24.64
N SER A 112 -1.47 14.50 23.53
CA SER A 112 -2.57 13.71 23.00
C SER A 112 -1.94 12.44 22.43
N LEU A 113 -1.77 11.42 23.29
CA LEU A 113 -1.53 10.06 22.82
C LEU A 113 -2.73 9.68 21.94
N GLN A 114 -2.46 9.48 20.65
CA GLN A 114 -3.40 8.91 19.70
C GLN A 114 -2.77 7.69 19.04
#